data_AF-A0A836D8F1-F1
#
_entry.id   AF-A0A836D8F1-F1
#
_cell.length_a   1.000
_cell.length_b   1.000
_cell.length_c   1.000
_cell.angle_alpha   90.00
_cell.angle_beta   90.00
_cell.angle_gamma   90.00
#
_symmetry.space_group_name_H-M   'P 1'
#
loop_
_entity.id
_entity.type
_entity.pdbx_description
1 polymer ?
#
loop_
_entity_poly.entity_id
_entity_poly.type
_entity_poly.pdbx_seq_one_letter_code
_entity_poly.pdbx_strand_id
1 'polypeptide(L)'
;MADIDNKEQSELDQDLDDVEEVEEEKTGEETKIKARQLTVQMMQNPQILAALLERLDGLVETPTGYIESLPRVVKRRVNALKNLQVKCAQIEAEFYEEVHDLERKYAVLYQPLFDKRFEIINAIYEPTEEECEWKPDEEDEILEELKEKAKIEDRKRMKKKKIPREFLSFG
;
A
#
# COMPACT_ATOMS: atom_id res chain seq x y z
N MET A 1 39.81 16.53 -8.45
CA MET A 1 38.91 17.42 -7.70
C MET A 1 37.51 16.94 -8.04
N ALA A 2 37.14 15.77 -7.50
CA ALA A 2 36.54 15.57 -6.18
C ALA A 2 35.02 15.43 -6.37
N ASP A 3 34.64 14.17 -6.49
CA ASP A 3 33.29 13.61 -6.46
C ASP A 3 32.56 14.00 -5.17
N ILE A 4 31.25 14.21 -5.26
CA ILE A 4 30.38 14.36 -4.09
C ILE A 4 29.40 13.19 -4.11
N ASP A 5 29.53 12.41 -3.05
CA ASP A 5 28.83 11.18 -2.73
C ASP A 5 27.31 11.37 -2.66
N ASN A 6 26.58 10.60 -3.48
CA ASN A 6 25.17 10.31 -3.29
C ASN A 6 25.10 8.92 -2.62
N LYS A 7 25.23 8.92 -1.30
CA LYS A 7 25.13 7.73 -0.46
C LYS A 7 23.98 7.93 0.52
N GLU A 8 23.28 6.83 0.78
CA GLU A 8 22.28 6.65 1.84
C GLU A 8 20.81 6.90 1.46
N GLN A 9 20.33 6.09 0.50
CA GLN A 9 18.95 5.58 0.52
C GLN A 9 18.98 4.08 0.19
N SER A 10 19.22 3.23 1.19
CA SER A 10 18.91 1.78 1.11
C SER A 10 19.04 1.08 2.46
N GLU A 11 18.22 1.41 3.45
CA GLU A 11 18.07 0.56 4.65
C GLU A 11 16.61 0.58 5.10
N LEU A 12 15.78 -0.25 4.48
CA LEU A 12 14.46 -0.67 4.95
C LEU A 12 14.01 -1.83 4.05
N ASP A 13 14.47 -3.03 4.39
CA ASP A 13 13.90 -4.33 3.98
C ASP A 13 14.70 -5.45 4.67
N GLN A 14 14.54 -5.58 5.98
CA GLN A 14 14.94 -6.76 6.71
C GLN A 14 13.89 -7.02 7.77
N ASP A 15 12.89 -7.84 7.45
CA ASP A 15 12.01 -8.52 8.42
C ASP A 15 11.09 -9.49 7.65
N LEU A 16 11.58 -10.62 7.15
CA LEU A 16 10.79 -11.83 6.83
C LEU A 16 11.75 -12.99 6.49
N ASP A 17 12.41 -13.59 7.47
CA ASP A 17 12.98 -14.94 7.33
C ASP A 17 13.19 -15.55 8.72
N ASP A 18 12.09 -15.96 9.36
CA ASP A 18 12.13 -16.98 10.40
C ASP A 18 11.02 -17.98 10.06
N VAL A 19 11.30 -18.82 9.06
CA VAL A 19 10.52 -19.99 8.71
C VAL A 19 11.36 -21.19 9.09
N GLU A 20 10.87 -21.97 10.05
CA GLU A 20 11.49 -23.18 10.57
C GLU A 20 12.09 -24.05 9.44
N GLU A 21 13.37 -24.38 9.58
CA GLU A 21 14.12 -25.26 8.69
C GLU A 21 13.55 -26.68 8.81
N VAL A 22 12.58 -27.02 7.95
CA VAL A 22 12.11 -28.40 7.77
C VAL A 22 13.08 -29.09 6.81
N GLU A 23 13.79 -30.09 7.30
CA GLU A 23 14.69 -30.92 6.48
C GLU A 23 13.91 -31.64 5.36
N GLU A 24 14.00 -31.15 4.12
CA GLU A 24 13.53 -31.86 2.93
C GLU A 24 14.63 -31.96 1.84
N GLU A 25 14.65 -33.11 1.18
CA GLU A 25 15.69 -33.70 0.32
C GLU A 25 16.49 -32.76 -0.63
N LYS A 26 17.83 -32.86 -0.52
CA LYS A 26 18.92 -32.07 -1.15
C LYS A 26 19.04 -32.04 -2.68
N THR A 27 18.02 -32.37 -3.47
CA THR A 27 18.15 -32.33 -4.96
C THR A 27 17.25 -31.31 -5.66
N GLY A 28 16.18 -30.84 -5.03
CA GLY A 28 15.28 -29.82 -5.60
C GLY A 28 15.72 -28.37 -5.35
N GLU A 29 16.37 -28.09 -4.23
CA GLU A 29 16.61 -26.72 -3.77
C GLU A 29 17.66 -25.96 -4.58
N GLU A 30 18.75 -26.61 -5.00
CA GLU A 30 19.81 -25.95 -5.79
C GLU A 30 19.27 -25.41 -7.14
N THR A 31 18.34 -26.13 -7.76
CA THR A 31 17.74 -25.69 -9.03
C THR A 31 16.81 -24.51 -8.84
N LYS A 32 16.09 -24.47 -7.71
CA LYS A 32 15.20 -23.37 -7.33
C LYS A 32 15.98 -22.10 -6.96
N ILE A 33 17.10 -22.25 -6.25
CA ILE A 33 18.03 -21.16 -5.91
C ILE A 33 18.64 -20.60 -7.21
N LYS A 34 19.12 -21.45 -8.12
CA LYS A 34 19.65 -21.02 -9.42
C LYS A 34 18.60 -20.34 -10.30
N ALA A 35 17.36 -20.83 -10.29
CA ALA A 35 16.27 -20.19 -11.03
C ALA A 35 15.91 -18.81 -10.48
N ARG A 36 15.89 -18.65 -9.15
CA ARG A 36 15.70 -17.34 -8.49
C ARG A 36 16.85 -16.40 -8.82
N GLN A 37 18.09 -16.86 -8.72
CA GLN A 37 19.28 -16.07 -9.03
C GLN A 37 19.32 -15.64 -10.50
N LEU A 38 18.92 -16.53 -11.42
CA LEU A 38 18.78 -16.22 -12.84
C LEU A 38 17.66 -15.19 -13.09
N THR A 39 16.53 -15.30 -12.37
CA THR A 39 15.43 -14.34 -12.46
C THR A 39 15.86 -12.95 -11.99
N VAL A 40 16.59 -12.88 -10.87
CA VAL A 40 17.18 -11.63 -10.35
C VAL A 40 18.15 -11.03 -11.37
N GLN A 41 19.01 -11.85 -11.97
CA GLN A 41 19.97 -11.39 -12.99
C GLN A 41 19.27 -10.90 -14.27
N MET A 42 18.15 -11.53 -14.65
CA MET A 42 17.31 -11.10 -15.76
C MET A 42 16.58 -9.78 -15.47
N MET A 43 16.12 -9.58 -14.23
CA MET A 43 15.49 -8.33 -13.78
C MET A 43 16.49 -7.18 -13.63
N GLN A 44 17.79 -7.45 -13.47
CA GLN A 44 18.83 -6.41 -13.45
C GLN A 44 19.22 -5.93 -14.86
N ASN A 45 18.79 -6.61 -15.93
CA ASN A 45 19.12 -6.23 -17.30
C ASN A 45 18.03 -5.32 -17.89
N PRO A 46 18.33 -4.02 -18.17
CA PRO A 46 17.34 -3.07 -18.67
C PRO A 46 16.70 -3.47 -20.02
N GLN A 47 17.42 -4.19 -20.87
CA GLN A 47 16.91 -4.64 -22.18
C GLN A 47 15.90 -5.78 -22.01
N ILE A 48 16.13 -6.67 -21.02
CA ILE A 48 15.22 -7.77 -20.70
C ILE A 48 13.98 -7.23 -19.99
N LEU A 49 14.14 -6.28 -19.06
CA LEU A 49 13.03 -5.57 -18.44
C LEU A 49 12.17 -4.86 -19.49
N ALA A 50 12.77 -4.13 -20.42
CA ALA A 50 12.06 -3.46 -21.50
C ALA A 50 11.30 -4.47 -22.40
N ALA A 51 11.94 -5.58 -22.78
CA ALA A 51 11.30 -6.62 -23.58
C ALA A 51 10.18 -7.38 -22.82
N LEU A 52 10.31 -7.55 -21.51
CA LEU A 52 9.24 -8.11 -20.66
C LEU A 52 8.07 -7.13 -20.54
N LEU A 53 8.34 -5.85 -20.32
CA LEU A 53 7.34 -4.79 -20.28
C LEU A 53 6.61 -4.68 -21.62
N GLU A 54 7.33 -4.68 -22.75
CA GLU A 54 6.75 -4.65 -24.11
C GLU A 54 5.85 -5.87 -24.38
N ARG A 55 6.24 -7.06 -23.90
CA ARG A 55 5.41 -8.27 -24.02
C ARG A 55 4.20 -8.26 -23.08
N LEU A 56 4.33 -7.69 -21.88
CA LEU A 56 3.23 -7.53 -20.92
C LEU A 56 2.22 -6.49 -21.41
N ASP A 57 2.71 -5.39 -22.00
CA ASP A 57 1.89 -4.34 -22.63
C ASP A 57 1.10 -4.92 -23.82
N GLY A 58 1.74 -5.73 -24.66
CA GLY A 58 1.07 -6.47 -25.73
C GLY A 58 0.04 -7.50 -25.25
N LEU A 59 0.20 -8.07 -24.05
CA LEU A 59 -0.76 -9.06 -23.51
C LEU A 59 -2.06 -8.41 -23.01
N VAL A 60 -1.97 -7.18 -22.48
CA VAL A 60 -3.12 -6.38 -22.05
C VAL A 60 -3.96 -5.93 -23.27
N GLU A 61 -3.31 -5.68 -24.39
CA GLU A 61 -3.97 -5.22 -25.61
C GLU A 61 -4.31 -6.31 -26.63
N THR A 62 -3.77 -7.52 -26.56
CA THR A 62 -4.24 -8.62 -27.43
C THR A 62 -5.68 -8.96 -27.08
N PRO A 63 -6.70 -8.58 -27.90
CA PRO A 63 -8.00 -9.15 -27.71
C PRO A 63 -7.82 -10.64 -27.93
N THR A 64 -8.19 -11.47 -26.96
CA THR A 64 -8.05 -12.93 -27.04
C THR A 64 -8.91 -13.56 -28.15
N GLY A 65 -9.39 -12.78 -29.13
CA GLY A 65 -10.44 -13.09 -30.10
C GLY A 65 -11.80 -13.35 -29.44
N TYR A 66 -11.82 -13.68 -28.15
CA TYR A 66 -12.99 -14.05 -27.40
C TYR A 66 -14.00 -12.91 -27.33
N ILE A 67 -13.56 -11.71 -26.93
CA ILE A 67 -14.44 -10.53 -26.88
C ILE A 67 -15.03 -10.23 -28.27
N GLU A 68 -14.25 -10.46 -29.34
CA GLU A 68 -14.66 -10.24 -30.72
C GLU A 68 -15.63 -11.31 -31.24
N SER A 69 -15.53 -12.56 -30.75
CA SER A 69 -16.42 -13.66 -31.10
C SER A 69 -17.76 -13.63 -30.33
N LEU A 70 -17.86 -12.83 -29.26
CA LEU A 70 -19.10 -12.70 -28.49
C LEU A 70 -20.28 -12.14 -29.32
N PRO A 71 -21.52 -12.63 -29.09
CA PRO A 71 -22.71 -12.06 -29.71
C PRO A 71 -22.88 -10.56 -29.42
N ARG A 72 -23.47 -9.82 -30.37
CA ARG A 72 -23.67 -8.36 -30.26
C ARG A 72 -24.37 -7.93 -28.97
N VAL A 73 -25.35 -8.71 -28.51
CA VAL A 73 -26.09 -8.43 -27.26
C VAL A 73 -25.16 -8.50 -26.04
N VAL A 74 -24.24 -9.46 -26.02
CA VAL A 74 -23.26 -9.61 -24.92
C VAL A 74 -22.26 -8.47 -24.95
N LYS A 75 -21.71 -8.12 -26.12
CA LYS A 75 -20.80 -6.97 -26.29
C LYS A 75 -21.40 -5.66 -25.75
N ARG A 76 -22.68 -5.41 -26.02
CA ARG A 76 -23.39 -4.22 -25.49
C ARG A 76 -23.44 -4.21 -23.96
N ARG A 77 -23.69 -5.35 -23.33
CA ARG A 77 -23.70 -5.47 -21.86
C ARG A 77 -22.31 -5.26 -21.28
N VAL A 78 -21.28 -5.88 -21.87
CA VAL A 78 -19.88 -5.68 -21.46
C VAL A 78 -19.49 -4.21 -21.56
N ASN A 79 -19.84 -3.52 -22.64
CA ASN A 79 -19.57 -2.09 -22.78
C ASN A 79 -20.30 -1.24 -21.73
N ALA A 80 -21.55 -1.58 -21.40
CA ALA A 80 -22.27 -0.91 -20.33
C ALA A 80 -21.59 -1.11 -18.96
N LEU A 81 -21.10 -2.32 -18.68
CA LEU A 81 -20.34 -2.62 -17.46
C LEU A 81 -19.01 -1.86 -17.43
N LYS A 82 -18.27 -1.78 -18.54
CA LYS A 82 -17.05 -0.97 -18.64
C LYS A 82 -17.32 0.50 -18.34
N ASN A 83 -18.41 1.07 -18.86
CA ASN A 83 -18.79 2.44 -18.55
C ASN A 83 -19.11 2.65 -17.07
N LEU A 84 -19.70 1.67 -16.39
CA LEU A 84 -19.89 1.71 -14.95
C LEU A 84 -18.56 1.61 -14.20
N GLN A 85 -17.66 0.73 -14.63
CA GLN A 85 -16.33 0.59 -14.05
C GLN A 85 -15.54 1.91 -14.08
N VAL A 86 -15.63 2.65 -15.19
CA VAL A 86 -14.98 3.97 -15.30
C VAL A 86 -15.53 4.95 -14.25
N LYS A 87 -16.84 4.92 -13.96
CA LYS A 87 -17.42 5.76 -12.90
C LYS A 87 -16.99 5.32 -11.50
N CYS A 88 -16.84 4.01 -11.27
CA CYS A 88 -16.27 3.52 -10.01
C CYS A 88 -14.84 4.04 -9.83
N ALA A 89 -14.00 3.94 -10.87
CA ALA A 89 -12.62 4.43 -10.84
C ALA A 89 -12.53 5.94 -10.58
N GLN A 90 -13.48 6.73 -11.08
CA GLN A 90 -13.56 8.17 -10.79
C GLN A 90 -13.80 8.44 -9.30
N ILE A 91 -14.75 7.72 -8.69
CA ILE A 91 -15.04 7.83 -7.25
C ILE A 91 -13.85 7.35 -6.42
N GLU A 92 -13.20 6.27 -6.84
CA GLU A 92 -11.99 5.78 -6.17
C GLU A 92 -10.86 6.81 -6.24
N ALA A 93 -10.67 7.48 -7.38
CA ALA A 93 -9.69 8.55 -7.51
C ALA A 93 -9.95 9.71 -6.54
N GLU A 94 -11.20 10.17 -6.42
CA GLU A 94 -11.60 11.20 -5.44
C GLU A 94 -11.35 10.73 -4.00
N PHE A 95 -11.67 9.48 -3.69
CA PHE A 95 -11.40 8.90 -2.36
C PHE A 95 -9.90 8.89 -2.03
N TYR A 96 -9.05 8.45 -2.96
CA TYR A 96 -7.61 8.42 -2.73
C TYR A 96 -6.99 9.81 -2.67
N GLU A 97 -7.54 10.80 -3.38
CA GLU A 97 -7.15 12.20 -3.23
C GLU A 97 -7.44 12.70 -1.81
N GLU A 98 -8.65 12.44 -1.27
CA GLU A 98 -9.01 12.81 0.10
C GLU A 98 -8.16 12.10 1.16
N VAL A 99 -7.86 10.81 0.97
CA VAL A 99 -6.96 10.06 1.86
C VAL A 99 -5.57 10.66 1.83
N HIS A 100 -5.04 10.99 0.65
CA HIS A 100 -3.72 11.58 0.53
C HIS A 100 -3.64 12.97 1.17
N ASP A 101 -4.67 13.81 1.03
CA ASP A 101 -4.78 15.07 1.75
C ASP A 101 -4.76 14.87 3.27
N LEU A 102 -5.47 13.84 3.75
CA LEU A 102 -5.51 13.49 5.16
C LEU A 102 -4.13 13.05 5.66
N GLU A 103 -3.45 12.17 4.93
CA GLU A 103 -2.10 11.71 5.23
C GLU A 103 -1.12 12.88 5.32
N ARG A 104 -1.15 13.79 4.32
CA ARG A 104 -0.29 14.99 4.34
C ARG A 104 -0.55 15.86 5.56
N LYS A 105 -1.82 16.06 5.91
CA LYS A 105 -2.19 16.87 7.09
C LYS A 105 -1.62 16.27 8.38
N TYR A 106 -1.74 14.96 8.58
CA TYR A 106 -1.24 14.31 9.80
C TYR A 106 0.27 14.11 9.79
N ALA A 107 0.91 13.92 8.64
CA ALA A 107 2.37 13.87 8.52
C ALA A 107 3.02 15.14 9.08
N VAL A 108 2.46 16.32 8.78
CA VAL A 108 2.94 17.60 9.35
C VAL A 108 2.80 17.65 10.87
N LEU A 109 1.76 17.04 11.44
CA LEU A 109 1.56 16.98 12.90
C LEU A 109 2.54 16.01 13.58
N TYR A 110 2.94 14.94 12.89
CA TYR A 110 3.94 14.00 13.39
C TYR A 110 5.36 14.54 13.29
N GLN A 111 5.64 15.44 12.33
CA GLN A 111 7.00 15.91 12.08
C GLN A 111 7.72 16.47 13.32
N PRO A 112 7.12 17.37 14.13
CA PRO A 112 7.79 17.88 15.33
C PRO A 112 8.07 16.80 16.38
N LEU A 113 7.22 15.78 16.46
CA LEU A 113 7.43 14.64 17.37
C LEU A 113 8.61 13.79 16.91
N PHE A 114 8.73 13.57 15.59
CA PHE A 114 9.85 12.85 15.01
C PHE A 114 11.16 13.64 15.10
N ASP A 115 11.11 14.96 14.90
CA ASP A 115 12.26 15.84 15.07
C ASP A 115 12.75 15.79 16.52
N LYS A 116 11.84 15.91 17.50
CA LYS A 116 12.18 15.81 18.92
C LYS A 116 12.72 14.42 19.30
N ARG A 117 12.12 13.36 18.77
CA ARG A 117 12.62 11.99 18.95
C ARG A 117 14.04 11.85 18.37
N PHE A 118 14.29 12.44 17.20
CA PHE A 118 15.62 12.46 16.58
C PHE A 118 16.64 13.20 17.45
N GLU A 119 16.28 14.35 18.02
CA GLU A 119 17.15 15.10 18.93
C GLU A 119 17.52 14.29 20.19
N ILE A 120 16.55 13.57 20.77
CA ILE A 120 16.77 12.70 21.93
C ILE A 120 17.66 11.51 21.59
N ILE A 121 17.36 10.78 20.49
CA ILE A 121 18.12 9.59 20.09
C ILE A 121 19.59 9.93 19.82
N ASN A 122 19.86 11.10 19.23
CA ASN A 122 21.21 11.55 18.92
C ASN A 122 21.88 12.32 20.07
N ALA A 123 21.26 12.38 21.25
CA ALA A 123 21.74 13.14 22.41
C ALA A 123 22.04 14.62 22.10
N ILE A 124 21.31 15.20 21.14
CA ILE A 124 21.32 16.65 20.85
C ILE A 124 20.50 17.38 21.91
N TYR A 125 19.43 16.73 22.38
CA TYR A 125 18.57 17.19 23.48
C TYR A 125 18.55 16.14 24.59
N GLU A 126 18.79 16.59 25.83
CA GLU A 126 18.62 15.75 27.02
C GLU A 126 17.22 15.99 27.60
N PRO A 127 16.36 14.96 27.68
CA PRO A 127 15.03 15.08 28.25
C PRO A 127 15.02 15.58 29.70
N THR A 128 13.99 16.36 30.03
CA THR A 128 13.73 16.76 31.41
C THR A 128 13.15 15.60 32.23
N GLU A 129 13.22 15.69 33.55
CA GLU A 129 12.69 14.65 34.46
C GLU A 129 11.18 14.43 34.26
N GLU A 130 10.43 15.50 33.94
CA GLU A 130 9.00 15.43 33.60
C GLU A 130 8.74 14.69 32.28
N GLU A 131 9.57 14.90 31.25
CA GLU A 131 9.44 14.21 29.95
C GLU A 131 9.82 12.73 30.01
N CYS A 132 10.58 12.33 31.02
CA CYS A 132 10.93 10.95 31.31
C CYS A 132 9.84 10.21 32.10
N GLU A 133 8.84 10.91 32.63
CA GLU A 133 7.74 10.30 33.38
C GLU A 133 6.77 9.58 32.42
N TRP A 134 6.87 8.25 32.35
CA TRP A 134 5.93 7.44 31.57
C TRP A 134 4.59 7.27 32.30
N LYS A 135 3.49 7.70 31.67
CA LYS A 135 2.12 7.60 32.21
C LYS A 135 1.27 6.64 31.38
N PRO A 136 1.20 5.35 31.76
CA PRO A 136 0.45 4.35 30.98
C PRO A 136 -1.07 4.61 31.00
N ASP A 137 -1.58 5.27 32.04
CA ASP A 137 -3.02 5.54 32.20
C ASP A 137 -3.57 6.52 31.14
N GLU A 138 -2.71 7.37 30.56
CA GLU A 138 -3.11 8.30 29.49
C GLU A 138 -3.39 7.57 28.16
N GLU A 139 -2.74 6.43 27.91
CA GLU A 139 -2.98 5.64 26.69
C GLU A 139 -4.39 5.04 26.67
N ASP A 140 -4.84 4.51 27.82
CA ASP A 140 -6.18 3.93 27.98
C ASP A 140 -7.28 4.99 27.85
N GLU A 141 -7.04 6.21 28.36
CA GLU A 141 -7.97 7.34 28.24
C GLU A 141 -8.09 7.79 26.77
N ILE A 142 -6.97 7.92 26.06
CA ILE A 142 -6.94 8.25 24.62
C ILE A 142 -7.67 7.17 23.81
N LEU A 143 -7.47 5.89 24.13
CA LEU A 143 -8.12 4.77 23.45
C LEU A 143 -9.65 4.80 23.64
N GLU A 144 -10.14 5.09 24.84
CA GLU A 144 -11.58 5.23 25.09
C GLU A 144 -12.19 6.46 24.40
N GLU A 145 -11.48 7.59 24.39
CA GLU A 145 -11.95 8.79 23.69
C GLU A 145 -12.06 8.57 22.17
N LEU A 146 -11.10 7.84 21.57
CA LEU A 146 -11.14 7.45 20.16
C LEU A 146 -12.33 6.53 19.86
N LYS A 147 -12.60 5.54 20.73
CA LYS A 147 -13.77 4.65 20.60
C LYS A 147 -15.08 5.43 20.69
N GLU A 148 -15.18 6.44 21.56
CA GLU A 148 -16.38 7.26 21.69
C GLU A 148 -16.61 8.15 20.45
N LYS A 149 -15.56 8.83 19.97
CA LYS A 149 -15.61 9.67 18.76
C LYS A 149 -16.05 8.88 17.54
N ALA A 150 -15.51 7.67 17.35
CA ALA A 150 -15.93 6.76 16.27
C ALA A 150 -17.42 6.40 16.35
N LYS A 151 -17.93 6.03 17.53
CA LYS A 151 -19.36 5.71 17.76
C LYS A 151 -20.30 6.91 17.50
N ILE A 152 -19.84 8.14 17.77
CA ILE A 152 -20.63 9.35 17.51
C ILE A 152 -20.66 9.67 16.02
N GLU A 153 -19.52 9.52 15.32
CA GLU A 153 -19.43 9.78 13.89
C GLU A 153 -20.28 8.79 13.07
N ASP A 154 -20.25 7.51 13.41
CA ASP A 154 -21.09 6.49 12.76
C ASP A 154 -22.58 6.78 12.90
N ARG A 155 -23.03 7.17 14.11
CA ARG A 155 -24.43 7.58 14.35
C ARG A 155 -24.82 8.82 13.55
N LYS A 156 -23.91 9.78 13.36
CA LYS A 156 -24.15 10.98 12.54
C LYS A 156 -24.15 10.63 11.03
N ARG A 157 -23.27 9.75 10.57
CA ARG A 157 -23.22 9.23 9.19
C ARG A 157 -24.48 8.44 8.84
N MET A 158 -24.96 7.56 9.72
CA MET A 158 -26.23 6.82 9.51
C MET A 158 -27.46 7.73 9.46
N LYS A 159 -27.47 8.84 10.21
CA LYS A 159 -28.56 9.84 10.16
C LYS A 159 -28.53 10.68 8.87
N LYS A 160 -27.36 10.95 8.31
CA LYS A 160 -27.19 11.71 7.05
C LYS A 160 -27.32 10.85 5.79
N LYS A 161 -27.00 9.55 5.87
CA LYS A 161 -27.04 8.59 4.76
C LYS A 161 -28.26 7.67 4.88
N LYS A 162 -29.49 8.17 4.64
CA LYS A 162 -30.57 7.29 4.15
C LYS A 162 -30.26 6.97 2.67
N ILE A 163 -29.26 6.14 2.45
CA ILE A 163 -28.97 5.53 1.14
C ILE A 163 -29.92 4.34 1.00
N PRO A 164 -30.65 4.18 -0.13
CA PRO A 164 -31.51 3.03 -0.35
C PRO A 164 -30.72 1.72 -0.18
N ARG A 165 -31.28 0.76 0.58
CA ARG A 165 -30.62 -0.50 0.97
C ARG A 165 -30.28 -1.44 -0.20
N GLU A 166 -30.62 -1.07 -1.44
CA GLU A 166 -30.39 -1.89 -2.65
C GLU A 166 -28.93 -1.95 -3.11
N PHE A 167 -28.06 -1.04 -2.69
CA PHE A 167 -26.65 -1.00 -3.14
C PHE A 167 -25.67 -1.80 -2.26
N LEU A 168 -26.15 -2.41 -1.17
CA LEU A 168 -25.32 -3.14 -0.20
C LEU A 168 -25.34 -4.67 -0.37
N SER A 169 -25.92 -5.20 -1.46
CA SER A 169 -26.19 -6.65 -1.59
C SER A 169 -25.54 -7.37 -2.78
N PHE A 170 -24.49 -6.83 -3.40
CA PHE A 170 -23.73 -7.59 -4.39
C PHE A 170 -22.24 -7.54 -4.04
N GLY A 171 -21.82 -8.54 -3.25
CA GLY A 171 -20.45 -9.02 -3.19
C GLY A 171 -20.19 -10.05 -4.28
#